data_AF-A0A430AG36-F1
#
_entry.id   AF-A0A430AG36-F1
#
_cell.length_a   1.000
_cell.length_b   1.000
_cell.length_c   1.000
_cell.angle_alpha   90.00
_cell.angle_beta   90.00
_cell.angle_gamma   90.00
#
_symmetry.space_group_name_H-M   'P 1'
#
loop_
_entity.id
_entity.type
_entity.pdbx_description
1 polymer ?
#
loop_
_entity_poly.entity_id
_entity_poly.type
_entity_poly.pdbx_seq_one_letter_code
_entity_poly.pdbx_strand_id
1 'polypeptide(L)'
;MDDKKKILQKQTKLEQEYVREKRLFEQKMEQLDDYRHQGMNSLEEHAERNQFYFRQAELDQEYLNESMAILRYQEEELMDTFREYQKRAEEAFEDVTLTYQQEARKLEEAYDGSNRK
;
A
#
# COMPACT_ATOMS: atom_id res chain seq x y z
N MET A 1 -1.93 42.67 -9.49
CA MET A 1 -0.64 41.94 -9.64
C MET A 1 -0.40 40.95 -8.48
N ASP A 2 -0.79 41.28 -7.24
CA ASP A 2 -0.61 40.39 -6.07
C ASP A 2 -1.45 39.10 -6.08
N ASP A 3 -2.67 39.12 -6.61
CA ASP A 3 -3.56 37.94 -6.50
C ASP A 3 -3.13 36.78 -7.39
N LYS A 4 -2.62 37.06 -8.60
CA LYS A 4 -2.00 36.04 -9.48
C LYS A 4 -0.81 35.38 -8.79
N LYS A 5 0.06 36.19 -8.18
CA LYS A 5 1.23 35.70 -7.45
C LYS A 5 0.80 34.81 -6.27
N LYS A 6 -0.26 35.18 -5.55
CA LYS A 6 -0.82 34.36 -4.46
C LYS A 6 -1.44 33.05 -4.98
N ILE A 7 -2.14 33.07 -6.12
CA ILE A 7 -2.71 31.86 -6.72
C ILE A 7 -1.61 30.89 -7.15
N LEU A 8 -0.59 31.39 -7.86
CA LEU A 8 0.58 30.58 -8.27
C LEU A 8 1.30 29.99 -7.05
N GLN A 9 1.49 30.77 -5.98
CA GLN A 9 2.07 30.26 -4.73
C GLN A 9 1.23 29.15 -4.10
N LYS A 10 -0.10 29.24 -4.15
CA LYS A 10 -1.00 28.18 -3.67
C LYS A 10 -0.91 26.93 -4.54
N GLN A 11 -0.86 27.08 -5.86
CA GLN A 11 -0.68 25.95 -6.79
C GLN A 11 0.63 25.21 -6.53
N THR A 12 1.75 25.95 -6.40
CA THR A 12 3.04 25.34 -6.09
C THR A 12 3.03 24.58 -4.76
N LYS A 13 2.38 25.13 -3.72
CA LYS A 13 2.25 24.43 -2.43
C LYS A 13 1.41 23.16 -2.55
N LEU A 14 0.28 23.24 -3.25
CA LEU A 14 -0.61 22.11 -3.47
C LEU A 14 0.10 20.98 -4.25
N GLU A 15 0.87 21.32 -5.29
CA GLU A 15 1.70 20.36 -6.03
C GLU A 15 2.77 19.71 -5.15
N GLN A 16 3.47 20.50 -4.32
CA GLN A 16 4.48 19.98 -3.40
C GLN A 16 3.88 19.03 -2.37
N GLU A 17 2.73 19.38 -1.81
CA GLU A 17 1.99 18.52 -0.86
C GLU A 17 1.56 17.22 -1.55
N TYR A 18 0.96 17.28 -2.74
CA TYR A 18 0.56 16.09 -3.48
C TYR A 18 1.75 15.17 -3.82
N VAL A 19 2.87 15.74 -4.28
CA VAL A 19 4.08 14.95 -4.55
C VAL A 19 4.62 14.29 -3.28
N ARG A 20 4.55 14.98 -2.14
CA ARG A 20 4.95 14.40 -0.85
C ARG A 20 4.05 13.23 -0.46
N GLU A 21 2.73 13.41 -0.51
CA GLU A 21 1.78 12.35 -0.18
C GLU A 21 1.91 11.16 -1.12
N LYS A 22 2.12 11.40 -2.43
CA LYS A 22 2.40 10.34 -3.40
C LYS A 22 3.64 9.52 -3.05
N ARG A 23 4.74 10.19 -2.69
CA ARG A 23 5.97 9.49 -2.26
C ARG A 23 5.75 8.68 -0.99
N LEU A 24 4.99 9.20 -0.04
CA LEU A 24 4.65 8.46 1.19
C LEU A 24 3.79 7.23 0.89
N PHE A 25 2.84 7.34 -0.04
CA PHE A 25 2.07 6.19 -0.52
C PHE A 25 2.98 5.14 -1.17
N GLU A 26 3.85 5.54 -2.11
CA GLU A 26 4.81 4.64 -2.77
C GLU A 26 5.70 3.90 -1.76
N GLN A 27 6.23 4.61 -0.76
CA GLN A 27 7.05 4.02 0.32
C GLN A 27 6.27 3.01 1.16
N LYS A 28 4.99 3.30 1.47
CA LYS A 28 4.15 2.35 2.22
C LYS A 28 3.83 1.10 1.40
N MET A 29 3.64 1.24 0.10
CA MET A 29 3.40 0.10 -0.78
C MET A 29 4.63 -0.78 -0.92
N GLU A 30 5.82 -0.20 -1.03
CA GLU A 30 7.09 -0.93 -1.00
C GLU A 30 7.28 -1.67 0.33
N GLN A 31 7.05 -1.00 1.46
CA GLN A 31 7.13 -1.62 2.78
C GLN A 31 6.12 -2.77 2.96
N LEU A 32 4.91 -2.61 2.43
CA LEU A 32 3.88 -3.65 2.46
C LEU A 32 4.32 -4.88 1.65
N ASP A 33 4.92 -4.67 0.49
CA ASP A 33 5.47 -5.72 -0.37
C ASP A 33 6.64 -6.45 0.32
N ASP A 34 7.54 -5.72 0.98
CA ASP A 34 8.63 -6.29 1.77
C ASP A 34 8.10 -7.19 2.91
N TYR A 35 7.09 -6.72 3.65
CA TYR A 35 6.47 -7.53 4.70
C TYR A 35 5.80 -8.78 4.14
N ARG A 36 5.21 -8.71 2.95
CA ARG A 36 4.63 -9.88 2.28
C ARG A 36 5.70 -10.91 1.97
N HIS A 37 6.81 -10.49 1.38
CA HIS A 37 7.92 -11.39 1.10
C HIS A 37 8.50 -12.01 2.36
N GLN A 38 8.69 -11.23 3.43
CA GLN A 38 9.17 -11.74 4.71
C GLN A 38 8.22 -12.77 5.33
N GLY A 39 6.91 -12.48 5.34
CA GLY A 39 5.91 -13.41 5.85
C GLY A 39 5.85 -14.72 5.05
N MET A 40 5.91 -14.62 3.72
CA MET A 40 5.90 -15.80 2.84
C MET A 40 7.15 -16.66 3.00
N ASN A 41 8.33 -16.05 3.03
CA ASN A 41 9.57 -16.78 3.28
C ASN A 41 9.55 -17.49 4.64
N SER A 42 9.01 -16.83 5.68
CA SER A 42 8.87 -17.46 6.99
C SER A 42 7.94 -18.68 6.97
N LEU A 43 6.82 -18.62 6.23
CA LEU A 43 5.92 -19.76 6.07
C LEU A 43 6.58 -20.91 5.28
N GLU A 44 7.35 -20.60 4.24
CA GLU A 44 8.12 -21.57 3.48
C GLU A 44 9.18 -22.27 4.35
N GLU A 45 9.96 -21.50 5.12
CA GLU A 45 10.92 -22.05 6.08
C GLU A 45 10.24 -22.96 7.11
N HIS A 46 9.05 -22.59 7.60
CA HIS A 46 8.27 -23.44 8.48
C HIS A 46 7.80 -24.73 7.81
N ALA A 47 7.36 -24.66 6.56
CA ALA A 47 6.98 -25.83 5.77
C ALA A 47 8.14 -26.80 5.59
N GLU A 48 9.32 -26.29 5.21
CA GLU A 48 10.54 -27.09 5.04
C GLU A 48 10.97 -27.76 6.33
N ARG A 49 10.97 -27.01 7.44
CA ARG A 49 11.34 -27.53 8.77
C ARG A 49 10.35 -28.59 9.24
N ASN A 50 9.05 -28.36 9.06
CA ASN A 50 8.03 -29.35 9.38
C ASN A 50 8.30 -30.64 8.59
N GLN A 51 8.42 -30.56 7.26
CA GLN A 51 8.72 -31.73 6.43
C GLN A 51 10.01 -32.46 6.83
N PHE A 52 11.05 -31.73 7.25
CA PHE A 52 12.29 -32.33 7.75
C PHE A 52 12.06 -33.11 9.05
N TYR A 53 11.43 -32.48 10.06
CA TYR A 53 11.22 -33.13 11.36
C TYR A 53 10.21 -34.28 11.29
N PHE A 54 9.14 -34.15 10.51
CA PHE A 54 8.19 -35.24 10.28
C PHE A 54 8.87 -36.46 9.65
N ARG A 55 9.79 -36.25 8.68
CA ARG A 55 10.61 -37.34 8.11
C ARG A 55 11.55 -37.98 9.12
N GLN A 56 12.19 -37.19 9.98
CA GLN A 56 13.11 -37.71 11.00
C GLN A 56 12.39 -38.48 12.12
N ALA A 57 11.18 -38.07 12.46
CA ALA A 57 10.40 -38.67 13.53
C ALA A 57 9.55 -39.87 13.09
N GLU A 58 9.62 -40.28 11.81
CA GLU A 58 8.82 -41.37 11.22
C GLU A 58 7.32 -41.23 11.52
N LEU A 59 6.85 -39.99 11.61
CA LEU A 59 5.47 -39.67 11.98
C LEU A 59 4.51 -40.03 10.84
N ASP A 60 3.27 -40.36 11.22
CA ASP A 60 2.21 -40.69 10.27
C ASP A 60 2.00 -39.54 9.27
N GLN A 61 1.77 -39.91 8.00
CA GLN A 61 1.49 -39.01 6.90
C GLN A 61 0.26 -38.13 7.19
N GLU A 62 -0.68 -38.61 8.01
CA GLU A 62 -1.84 -37.84 8.45
C GLU A 62 -1.44 -36.56 9.22
N TYR A 63 -0.50 -36.65 10.17
CA TYR A 63 -0.04 -35.47 10.93
C TYR A 63 0.74 -34.48 10.06
N LEU A 64 1.51 -34.97 9.09
CA LEU A 64 2.17 -34.11 8.11
C LEU A 64 1.13 -33.36 7.27
N ASN A 65 0.07 -34.04 6.83
CA ASN A 65 -1.00 -33.43 6.05
C ASN A 65 -1.75 -32.36 6.85
N GLU A 66 -2.06 -32.62 8.13
CA GLU A 66 -2.68 -31.65 9.04
C GLU A 66 -1.79 -30.42 9.24
N SER A 67 -0.49 -30.62 9.52
CA SER A 67 0.46 -29.53 9.70
C SER A 67 0.59 -28.66 8.43
N MET A 68 0.65 -29.28 7.26
CA MET A 68 0.68 -28.56 5.98
C MET A 68 -0.66 -27.85 5.67
N ALA A 69 -1.79 -28.38 6.13
CA ALA A 69 -3.08 -27.70 6.01
C ALA A 69 -3.13 -26.42 6.87
N ILE A 70 -2.58 -26.45 8.08
CA ILE A 70 -2.46 -25.25 8.94
C ILE A 70 -1.60 -24.18 8.27
N LEU A 71 -0.45 -24.56 7.68
CA LEU A 71 0.41 -23.61 6.98
C LEU A 71 -0.28 -22.95 5.78
N ARG A 72 -1.04 -23.72 5.00
CA ARG A 72 -1.84 -23.16 3.88
C ARG A 72 -2.91 -22.19 4.36
N TYR A 73 -3.58 -22.50 5.47
CA TYR A 73 -4.55 -21.58 6.06
C TYR A 73 -3.88 -20.26 6.49
N GLN A 74 -2.69 -20.34 7.11
CA GLN A 74 -1.91 -19.15 7.49
C GLN A 74 -1.44 -18.34 6.27
N GLU A 75 -1.07 -19.01 5.18
CA GLU A 75 -0.73 -18.37 3.91
C GLU A 75 -1.92 -17.56 3.36
N GLU A 76 -3.11 -18.15 3.34
CA GLU A 76 -4.34 -17.50 2.90
C GLU A 76 -4.71 -16.30 3.77
N GLU A 77 -4.68 -16.46 5.10
CA GLU A 77 -4.94 -15.38 6.06
C GLU A 77 -3.96 -14.21 5.91
N LEU A 78 -2.68 -14.54 5.69
CA LEU A 78 -1.63 -13.55 5.42
C LEU A 78 -1.93 -12.78 4.14
N MET A 79 -2.28 -13.47 3.05
CA MET A 79 -2.60 -12.82 1.77
C MET A 79 -3.84 -11.94 1.83
N ASP A 80 -4.88 -12.37 2.53
CA ASP A 80 -6.09 -11.56 2.70
C ASP A 80 -5.82 -10.31 3.54
N THR A 81 -5.02 -10.45 4.59
CA THR A 81 -4.54 -9.32 5.39
C THR A 81 -3.76 -8.32 4.52
N PHE A 82 -2.85 -8.79 3.66
CA PHE A 82 -2.11 -7.92 2.73
C PHE A 82 -3.03 -7.20 1.75
N ARG A 83 -3.99 -7.91 1.14
CA ARG A 83 -4.97 -7.31 0.22
C ARG A 83 -5.80 -6.23 0.90
N GLU A 84 -6.21 -6.45 2.15
CA GLU A 84 -6.97 -5.46 2.90
C GLU A 84 -6.14 -4.20 3.18
N TYR A 85 -4.88 -4.35 3.62
CA TYR A 85 -4.01 -3.21 3.85
C TYR A 85 -3.68 -2.44 2.57
N GLN A 86 -3.40 -3.16 1.47
CA GLN A 86 -3.18 -2.57 0.16
C GLN A 86 -4.39 -1.75 -0.27
N LYS A 87 -5.59 -2.34 -0.22
CA LYS A 87 -6.82 -1.66 -0.61
C LYS A 87 -7.06 -0.39 0.20
N ARG A 88 -6.90 -0.44 1.51
CA ARG A 88 -7.04 0.74 2.38
C ARG A 88 -6.03 1.84 2.05
N ALA A 89 -4.80 1.48 1.70
CA ALA A 89 -3.78 2.43 1.30
C ALA A 89 -4.10 3.08 -0.06
N GLU A 90 -4.58 2.29 -1.02
CA GLU A 90 -5.02 2.75 -2.33
C GLU A 90 -6.22 3.70 -2.22
N GLU A 91 -7.25 3.34 -1.45
CA GLU A 91 -8.43 4.18 -1.19
C GLU A 91 -8.03 5.52 -0.54
N ALA A 92 -7.16 5.48 0.47
CA ALA A 92 -6.67 6.70 1.11
C ALA A 92 -5.90 7.62 0.15
N PHE A 93 -5.14 7.04 -0.79
CA PHE A 93 -4.41 7.82 -1.79
C PHE A 93 -5.32 8.33 -2.93
N GLU A 94 -6.37 7.60 -3.26
CA GLU A 94 -7.42 8.05 -4.17
C GLU A 94 -8.12 9.31 -3.62
N ASP A 95 -8.47 9.33 -2.33
CA ASP A 95 -9.03 10.51 -1.67
C ASP A 95 -8.11 11.73 -1.74
N VAL A 96 -6.80 11.53 -1.54
CA VAL A 96 -5.78 12.57 -1.71
C VAL A 96 -5.76 13.07 -3.16
N THR A 97 -5.82 12.17 -4.13
CA THR A 97 -5.81 12.49 -5.56
C THR A 97 -7.05 13.29 -5.97
N LEU A 98 -8.23 12.87 -5.52
CA LEU A 98 -9.49 13.58 -5.76
C LEU A 98 -9.46 14.98 -5.16
N THR A 99 -8.99 15.11 -3.92
CA THR A 99 -8.86 16.40 -3.24
C THR A 99 -7.91 17.34 -3.99
N TYR A 100 -6.74 16.82 -4.41
CA TYR A 100 -5.77 17.55 -5.22
C TYR A 100 -6.40 18.07 -6.52
N GLN A 101 -7.08 17.22 -7.28
CA GLN A 101 -7.72 17.59 -8.54
C GLN A 101 -8.78 18.68 -8.36
N GLN A 102 -9.60 18.58 -7.31
CA GLN A 102 -10.63 19.58 -7.01
C GLN A 102 -10.02 20.94 -6.67
N GLU A 103 -9.00 20.97 -5.80
CA GLU A 103 -8.34 22.22 -5.41
C GLU A 103 -7.52 22.82 -6.56
N ALA A 104 -6.85 22.00 -7.36
CA ALA A 104 -6.11 22.44 -8.55
C ALA A 104 -7.04 23.14 -9.54
N ARG A 105 -8.21 22.54 -9.81
CA ARG A 105 -9.24 23.12 -10.69
C ARG A 105 -9.76 24.46 -10.16
N LYS A 106 -10.05 24.58 -8.86
CA LYS A 106 -10.49 25.86 -8.25
C LYS A 106 -9.44 26.96 -8.42
N LEU A 107 -8.15 26.61 -8.27
CA LEU A 107 -7.06 27.57 -8.45
C LEU A 107 -6.89 27.97 -9.93
N GLU A 108 -7.09 27.05 -10.86
CA GLU A 108 -7.09 27.32 -12.30
C GLU A 108 -8.23 28.27 -12.69
N GLU A 109 -9.45 27.99 -12.26
CA GLU A 109 -10.61 28.86 -12.50
C GLU A 109 -10.41 30.27 -11.91
N ALA A 110 -9.80 30.37 -10.72
CA ALA A 110 -9.46 31.64 -10.10
C ALA A 110 -8.36 32.39 -10.87
N TYR A 111 -7.36 31.68 -11.39
CA TYR A 111 -6.29 32.25 -12.21
C TYR A 111 -6.85 32.85 -13.51
N ASP A 112 -7.71 32.11 -14.22
CA ASP A 112 -8.34 32.56 -15.45
C ASP A 112 -9.30 33.73 -15.22
N GLY A 113 -10.07 33.71 -14.13
CA GLY A 113 -10.89 34.84 -13.71
C GLY A 113 -10.08 36.11 -13.44
N SER A 114 -8.83 35.96 -12.98
CA SER A 114 -7.88 37.08 -12.79
C SER A 114 -7.22 37.56 -14.09
N ASN A 115 -7.34 36.82 -15.19
CA ASN A 115 -6.88 37.24 -16.53
C ASN A 115 -7.96 38.02 -17.31
N ARG A 116 -9.23 37.89 -16.94
CA ARG A 116 -10.37 38.53 -17.61
C ARG A 116 -10.77 39.89 -17.01
N LYS A 117 -10.18 40.27 -15.87
CA LYS A 117 -10.36 41.57 -15.19
C LYS A 117 -9.11 42.42 -15.35
#